data_AF-A0AB74TLK2-F1
#
_entry.id   AF-A0AB74TLK2-F1
#
_cell.length_a   1.000
_cell.length_b   1.000
_cell.length_c   1.000
_cell.angle_alpha   90.00
_cell.angle_beta   90.00
_cell.angle_gamma   90.00
#
_symmetry.space_group_name_H-M   'P 1'
#
loop_
_entity.id
_entity.type
_entity.pdbx_description
1 polymer ?
#
loop_
_entity_poly.entity_id
_entity_poly.type
_entity_poly.pdbx_seq_one_letter_code
_entity_poly.pdbx_strand_id
1 'polypeptide(L)'
;MVKKYIYSELYRIKHIRMYIALFFITILFPIATTAFLSIISLQQTEPTTKEFGLYSLYMLIFSGFYLAYPIVICANTVKPKYVERQILSSGITKNILYFSDLFYINIIQLIMLVLYSVSSIISTTLLLESAPGAEDSLDLVTVKEFIIIMCCIYITMILSSIVLYSLQLVLSNKIFATGLFMFLVYVIPLVIAQIRYFSDIADSVAQIIPFLQVAFFYKGDSPLSMVLLIHGIWIAVTIMICNTIYNKIEA
;
A
#
# COMPACT_ATOMS: atom_id res chain seq x y z
N MET A 1 19.24 -10.73 23.47
CA MET A 1 19.65 -9.59 22.61
C MET A 1 18.52 -9.14 21.69
N VAL A 2 17.86 -10.05 20.95
CA VAL A 2 16.69 -9.76 20.10
C VAL A 2 15.61 -8.92 20.80
N LYS A 3 15.22 -9.27 22.04
CA LYS A 3 14.23 -8.49 22.81
C LYS A 3 14.64 -7.02 23.02
N LYS A 4 15.92 -6.76 23.32
CA LYS A 4 16.43 -5.37 23.49
C LYS A 4 16.42 -4.61 22.16
N TYR A 5 16.75 -5.28 21.06
CA TYR A 5 16.67 -4.72 19.71
C TYR A 5 15.23 -4.31 19.35
N ILE A 6 14.25 -5.19 19.58
CA ILE A 6 12.82 -4.92 19.37
C ILE A 6 12.36 -3.66 20.14
N TYR A 7 12.72 -3.53 21.41
CA TYR A 7 12.36 -2.33 22.19
C TYR A 7 13.03 -1.06 21.66
N SER A 8 14.30 -1.15 21.24
CA SER A 8 15.03 -0.04 20.63
C SER A 8 14.38 0.42 19.33
N GLU A 9 13.96 -0.52 18.48
CA GLU A 9 13.27 -0.19 17.22
C GLU A 9 11.90 0.45 17.47
N LEU A 10 11.12 -0.07 18.41
CA LEU A 10 9.84 0.54 18.82
C LEU A 10 10.05 1.97 19.34
N TYR A 11 11.09 2.19 20.14
CA TYR A 11 11.45 3.52 20.62
C TYR A 11 11.83 4.43 19.45
N ARG A 12 12.66 3.96 18.51
CA ARG A 12 13.04 4.72 17.30
C ARG A 12 11.81 5.13 16.49
N ILE A 13 10.96 4.17 16.15
CA ILE A 13 9.73 4.36 15.35
C ILE A 13 8.84 5.44 15.95
N LYS A 14 8.63 5.43 17.27
CA LYS A 14 7.80 6.42 17.98
C LYS A 14 8.30 7.87 17.80
N HIS A 15 9.59 8.08 17.57
CA HIS A 15 10.20 9.40 17.50
C HIS A 15 10.45 9.89 16.05
N ILE A 16 10.05 9.11 15.04
CA ILE A 16 10.18 9.51 13.63
C ILE A 16 9.11 10.57 13.33
N ARG A 17 9.53 11.84 13.25
CA ARG A 17 8.65 12.99 12.97
C ARG A 17 7.84 12.82 11.68
N MET A 18 8.40 12.15 10.67
CA MET A 18 7.73 11.90 9.40
C MET A 18 6.47 11.03 9.58
N TYR A 19 6.45 10.11 10.55
CA TYR A 19 5.27 9.29 10.82
C TYR A 19 4.14 10.09 11.46
N ILE A 20 4.48 11.13 12.23
CA ILE A 20 3.50 12.08 12.78
C ILE A 20 2.86 12.86 11.63
N ALA A 21 3.66 13.39 10.69
CA ALA A 21 3.14 14.09 9.52
C ALA A 21 2.26 13.18 8.65
N LEU A 22 2.74 11.96 8.37
CA LEU A 22 2.00 10.96 7.61
C LEU A 22 0.67 10.59 8.28
N PHE A 23 0.64 10.48 9.61
CA PHE A 23 -0.57 10.24 10.39
C PHE A 23 -1.61 11.33 10.17
N PHE A 24 -1.23 12.61 10.30
CA PHE A 24 -2.17 13.72 10.09
C PHE A 24 -2.68 13.78 8.66
N ILE A 25 -1.79 13.63 7.66
CA ILE A 25 -2.18 13.62 6.24
C ILE A 25 -3.18 12.49 5.98
N THR A 26 -2.92 11.31 6.52
CA THR A 26 -3.76 10.11 6.33
C THR A 26 -5.18 10.30 6.83
N ILE A 27 -5.38 11.07 7.90
CA ILE A 27 -6.70 11.36 8.46
C ILE A 27 -7.37 12.54 7.75
N LEU A 28 -6.63 13.62 7.53
CA LEU A 28 -7.17 14.87 6.98
C LEU A 28 -7.52 14.75 5.50
N PHE A 29 -6.81 13.92 4.74
CA PHE A 29 -7.01 13.81 3.31
C PHE A 29 -8.39 13.25 2.92
N PRO A 30 -8.89 12.15 3.54
CA PRO A 30 -10.28 11.72 3.35
C PRO A 30 -11.29 12.78 3.75
N ILE A 31 -11.10 13.45 4.90
CA ILE A 31 -12.02 14.48 5.40
C ILE A 31 -12.11 15.63 4.40
N ALA A 32 -10.97 16.15 3.93
CA ALA A 32 -10.92 17.25 2.98
C ALA A 32 -11.58 16.86 1.64
N THR A 33 -11.34 15.64 1.17
CA THR A 33 -11.95 15.13 -0.06
C THR A 33 -13.47 15.03 0.07
N THR A 34 -13.96 14.45 1.17
CA THR A 34 -15.40 14.33 1.41
C THR A 34 -16.06 15.69 1.61
N ALA A 35 -15.44 16.62 2.33
CA ALA A 35 -15.95 17.98 2.50
C ALA A 35 -16.02 18.72 1.16
N PHE A 36 -15.05 18.50 0.27
CA PHE A 36 -15.10 19.04 -1.09
C PHE A 36 -16.28 18.44 -1.88
N LEU A 37 -16.47 17.13 -1.81
CA LEU A 37 -17.60 16.45 -2.46
C LEU A 37 -18.97 16.93 -1.95
N SER A 38 -19.10 17.20 -0.64
CA SER A 38 -20.37 17.70 -0.07
C SER A 38 -20.67 19.13 -0.51
N ILE A 39 -19.64 19.99 -0.65
CA ILE A 39 -19.81 21.34 -1.17
C ILE A 39 -20.27 21.32 -2.64
N ILE A 40 -19.65 20.47 -3.47
CA ILE A 40 -20.02 20.36 -4.89
C ILE A 40 -21.38 19.70 -5.07
N SER A 41 -21.77 18.78 -4.19
CA SER A 41 -23.09 18.15 -4.21
C SER A 41 -24.24 19.17 -4.22
N LEU A 42 -24.06 20.33 -3.58
CA LEU A 42 -25.06 21.40 -3.55
C LEU A 42 -25.29 22.05 -4.92
N GLN A 43 -24.37 21.84 -5.85
CA GLN A 43 -24.39 22.41 -7.20
C GLN A 43 -24.80 21.37 -8.26
N GLN A 44 -25.02 20.11 -7.86
CA GLN A 44 -25.36 19.01 -8.77
C GLN A 44 -26.86 18.73 -8.76
N THR A 45 -27.38 18.30 -9.92
CA THR A 45 -28.78 17.89 -10.09
C THR A 45 -29.14 16.63 -9.29
N GLU A 46 -28.15 15.77 -9.03
CA GLU A 46 -28.29 14.61 -8.16
C GLU A 46 -27.25 14.73 -7.04
N PRO A 47 -27.64 14.56 -5.75
CA PRO A 47 -26.73 14.75 -4.65
C PRO A 47 -25.68 13.64 -4.59
N THR A 48 -24.46 14.01 -4.22
CA THR A 48 -23.37 13.08 -3.99
C THR A 48 -23.71 12.20 -2.79
N THR A 49 -23.78 10.89 -3.03
CA THR A 49 -24.14 9.92 -1.99
C THR A 49 -22.91 9.43 -1.23
N LYS A 50 -23.13 8.89 -0.04
CA LYS A 50 -22.12 8.26 0.81
C LYS A 50 -21.35 7.17 0.04
N GLU A 51 -22.07 6.33 -0.71
CA GLU A 51 -21.49 5.22 -1.45
C GLU A 51 -20.62 5.71 -2.62
N PHE A 52 -21.01 6.80 -3.28
CA PHE A 52 -20.16 7.49 -4.26
C PHE A 52 -18.94 8.15 -3.62
N GLY A 53 -19.10 8.72 -2.42
CA GLY A 53 -17.99 9.27 -1.63
C GLY A 53 -16.94 8.21 -1.27
N LEU A 54 -17.39 7.02 -0.85
CA LEU A 54 -16.51 5.88 -0.58
C LEU A 54 -15.82 5.38 -1.85
N TYR A 55 -16.55 5.29 -2.96
CA TYR A 55 -15.96 4.98 -4.27
C TYR A 55 -14.86 5.97 -4.66
N SER A 56 -15.12 7.27 -4.53
CA SER A 56 -14.17 8.33 -4.85
C SER A 56 -12.89 8.24 -4.01
N LEU A 57 -13.03 8.00 -2.71
CA LEU A 57 -11.89 7.83 -1.80
C LEU A 57 -11.09 6.56 -2.12
N TYR A 58 -11.78 5.46 -2.42
CA TYR A 58 -11.14 4.25 -2.91
C TYR A 58 -10.33 4.52 -4.20
N MET A 59 -10.94 5.13 -5.21
CA MET A 59 -10.28 5.40 -6.48
C MET A 59 -9.07 6.31 -6.31
N LEU A 60 -9.16 7.29 -5.41
CA LEU A 60 -8.06 8.18 -5.06
C LEU A 60 -6.89 7.43 -4.43
N ILE A 61 -7.13 6.52 -3.48
CA ILE A 61 -6.04 5.71 -2.92
C ILE A 61 -5.48 4.73 -3.97
N PHE A 62 -6.34 4.18 -4.83
CA PHE A 62 -6.00 3.19 -5.85
C PHE A 62 -5.20 3.76 -7.02
N SER A 63 -5.34 5.05 -7.34
CA SER A 63 -4.57 5.74 -8.38
C SER A 63 -3.06 5.90 -8.06
N GLY A 64 -2.53 5.13 -7.10
CA GLY A 64 -1.12 5.10 -6.72
C GLY A 64 -0.79 5.82 -5.42
N PHE A 65 -1.73 6.52 -4.78
CA PHE A 65 -1.48 7.18 -3.49
C PHE A 65 -1.08 6.18 -2.39
N TYR A 66 -1.57 4.94 -2.45
CA TYR A 66 -1.16 3.91 -1.51
C TYR A 66 0.35 3.61 -1.57
N LEU A 67 1.05 3.90 -2.67
CA LEU A 67 2.51 3.71 -2.80
C LEU A 67 3.31 4.74 -1.99
N ALA A 68 2.71 5.87 -1.60
CA ALA A 68 3.36 6.83 -0.72
C ALA A 68 3.72 6.22 0.65
N TYR A 69 2.88 5.31 1.17
CA TYR A 69 3.13 4.62 2.43
C TYR A 69 4.41 3.78 2.43
N PRO A 70 4.61 2.78 1.55
CA PRO A 70 5.86 2.04 1.49
C PRO A 70 7.06 2.96 1.24
N ILE A 71 6.94 3.98 0.38
CA ILE A 71 8.05 4.92 0.12
C ILE A 71 8.50 5.63 1.40
N VAL A 72 7.57 6.29 2.10
CA VAL A 72 7.89 7.05 3.31
C VAL A 72 8.36 6.13 4.44
N ILE A 73 7.71 4.99 4.63
CA ILE A 73 8.00 4.07 5.75
C ILE A 73 9.32 3.33 5.52
N CYS A 74 9.60 2.83 4.31
CA CYS A 74 10.89 2.21 4.00
C CYS A 74 12.04 3.20 4.12
N ALA A 75 11.89 4.44 3.61
CA ALA A 75 12.94 5.46 3.69
C ALA A 75 13.38 5.78 5.13
N ASN A 76 12.44 5.71 6.08
CA ASN A 76 12.68 5.96 7.50
C ASN A 76 13.05 4.70 8.31
N THR A 77 12.77 3.51 7.79
CA THR A 77 13.13 2.24 8.44
C THR A 77 14.53 1.77 8.04
N VAL A 78 14.92 1.92 6.77
CA VAL A 78 16.22 1.46 6.24
C VAL A 78 17.37 2.16 6.95
N LYS A 79 18.19 1.35 7.63
CA LYS A 79 19.30 1.80 8.45
C LYS A 79 20.50 2.18 7.56
N PRO A 80 21.32 3.17 7.97
CA PRO A 80 22.62 3.39 7.35
C PRO A 80 23.53 2.17 7.55
N LYS A 81 24.43 1.91 6.58
CA LYS A 81 25.35 0.74 6.61
C LYS A 81 26.15 0.63 7.92
N TYR A 82 26.56 1.75 8.52
CA TYR A 82 27.30 1.74 9.78
C TYR A 82 26.46 1.27 10.97
N VAL A 83 25.18 1.68 11.04
CA VAL A 83 24.24 1.23 12.08
C VAL A 83 23.92 -0.25 11.90
N GLU A 84 23.71 -0.66 10.65
CA GLU A 84 23.49 -2.07 10.30
C GLU A 84 24.66 -2.95 10.78
N ARG A 85 25.90 -2.58 10.48
CA ARG A 85 27.09 -3.31 10.94
C ARG A 85 27.19 -3.38 12.47
N GLN A 86 26.85 -2.30 13.18
CA GLN A 86 26.80 -2.31 14.64
C GLN A 86 25.76 -3.31 15.18
N ILE A 87 24.57 -3.34 14.58
CA ILE A 87 23.52 -4.30 14.96
C ILE A 87 23.98 -5.73 14.70
N LEU A 88 24.59 -6.00 13.54
CA LEU A 88 25.10 -7.34 13.21
C LEU A 88 26.22 -7.76 14.17
N SER A 89 27.12 -6.84 14.55
CA SER A 89 28.18 -7.11 15.53
C SER A 89 27.66 -7.42 16.94
N SER A 90 26.44 -6.99 17.26
CA SER A 90 25.76 -7.32 18.53
C SER A 90 25.16 -8.73 18.56
N GLY A 91 25.38 -9.55 17.53
CA GLY A 91 24.89 -10.93 17.45
C GLY A 91 23.46 -11.07 16.90
N ILE A 92 22.91 -10.02 16.30
CA ILE A 92 21.66 -10.10 15.52
C ILE A 92 22.00 -10.57 14.10
N THR A 93 21.29 -11.56 13.58
CA THR A 93 21.53 -12.06 12.22
C THR A 93 20.85 -11.19 11.17
N LYS A 94 21.37 -11.19 9.94
CA LYS A 94 20.77 -10.50 8.77
C LYS A 94 19.30 -10.88 8.57
N ASN A 95 18.95 -12.16 8.70
CA ASN A 95 17.57 -12.63 8.58
C ASN A 95 16.66 -12.01 9.65
N ILE A 96 17.08 -12.01 10.93
CA ILE A 96 16.28 -11.41 12.01
C ILE A 96 16.08 -9.92 11.77
N LEU A 97 17.13 -9.22 11.33
CA LEU A 97 17.06 -7.80 10.98
C LEU A 97 16.07 -7.55 9.84
N TYR A 98 16.19 -8.29 8.73
CA TYR A 98 15.35 -8.17 7.54
C TYR A 98 13.86 -8.40 7.87
N PHE A 99 13.53 -9.51 8.52
CA PHE A 99 12.14 -9.83 8.85
C PHE A 99 11.56 -8.91 9.92
N SER A 100 12.37 -8.47 10.89
CA SER A 100 11.90 -7.51 11.90
C SER A 100 11.57 -6.16 11.28
N ASP A 101 12.40 -5.66 10.36
CA ASP A 101 12.14 -4.38 9.69
C ASP A 101 10.91 -4.47 8.80
N LEU A 102 10.77 -5.54 8.01
CA LEU A 102 9.56 -5.79 7.22
C LEU A 102 8.31 -5.88 8.10
N PHE A 103 8.38 -6.55 9.25
CA PHE A 103 7.25 -6.62 10.17
C PHE A 103 6.83 -5.23 10.63
N TYR A 104 7.77 -4.40 11.08
CA TYR A 104 7.46 -3.02 11.50
C TYR A 104 6.91 -2.17 10.37
N ILE A 105 7.50 -2.24 9.17
CA ILE A 105 7.03 -1.52 7.99
C ILE A 105 5.56 -1.83 7.73
N ASN A 106 5.19 -3.12 7.70
CA ASN A 106 3.84 -3.56 7.40
C ASN A 106 2.84 -3.23 8.53
N ILE A 107 3.24 -3.31 9.80
CA ILE A 107 2.39 -2.87 10.92
C ILE A 107 2.09 -1.38 10.85
N ILE A 108 3.09 -0.54 10.54
CA ILE A 108 2.87 0.91 10.41
C ILE A 108 1.95 1.19 9.22
N GLN A 109 2.15 0.51 8.09
CA GLN A 109 1.26 0.61 6.92
C GLN A 109 -0.18 0.23 7.24
N LEU A 110 -0.39 -0.87 7.97
CA LEU A 110 -1.71 -1.31 8.41
C LEU A 110 -2.39 -0.25 9.26
N ILE A 111 -1.69 0.30 10.26
CA ILE A 111 -2.22 1.37 11.11
C ILE A 111 -2.65 2.56 10.27
N MET A 112 -1.81 3.00 9.33
CA MET A 112 -2.14 4.13 8.44
C MET A 112 -3.35 3.82 7.57
N LEU A 113 -3.43 2.64 6.95
CA LEU A 113 -4.56 2.30 6.10
C LEU A 113 -5.87 2.16 6.90
N VAL A 114 -5.80 1.66 8.14
CA VAL A 114 -6.95 1.63 9.04
C VAL A 114 -7.42 3.05 9.37
N LEU A 115 -6.51 3.97 9.67
CA LEU A 115 -6.84 5.38 9.92
C LEU A 115 -7.48 6.03 8.70
N TYR A 116 -6.92 5.80 7.50
CA TYR A 116 -7.50 6.24 6.24
C TYR A 116 -8.93 5.73 6.07
N SER A 117 -9.13 4.43 6.30
CA SER A 117 -10.41 3.75 6.11
C SER A 117 -11.47 4.23 7.09
N VAL A 118 -11.13 4.34 8.38
CA VAL A 118 -12.02 4.84 9.43
C VAL A 118 -12.38 6.30 9.18
N SER A 119 -11.40 7.14 8.84
CA SER A 119 -11.65 8.55 8.51
C SER A 119 -12.54 8.70 7.27
N SER A 120 -12.34 7.86 6.25
CA SER A 120 -13.18 7.80 5.05
C SER A 120 -14.63 7.47 5.41
N ILE A 121 -14.86 6.39 6.17
CA ILE A 121 -16.21 5.96 6.57
C ILE A 121 -16.90 7.00 7.44
N ILE A 122 -16.19 7.58 8.42
CA ILE A 122 -16.74 8.61 9.31
C ILE A 122 -17.12 9.86 8.51
N SER A 123 -16.20 10.35 7.68
CA SER A 123 -16.44 11.59 6.93
C SER A 123 -17.60 11.44 5.94
N THR A 124 -17.68 10.35 5.18
CA THR A 124 -18.78 10.14 4.22
C THR A 124 -20.11 9.93 4.91
N THR A 125 -20.13 9.25 6.07
CA THR A 125 -21.36 9.07 6.85
C THR A 125 -21.86 10.37 7.47
N LEU A 126 -20.97 11.29 7.84
CA LEU A 126 -21.35 12.57 8.47
C LEU A 126 -21.70 13.67 7.46
N LEU A 127 -21.09 13.64 6.27
CA LEU A 127 -21.14 14.75 5.32
C LEU A 127 -21.99 14.49 4.06
N LEU A 128 -22.39 13.24 3.80
CA LEU A 128 -23.12 12.85 2.59
C LEU A 128 -24.36 12.01 2.94
N GLU A 129 -25.39 12.10 2.10
CA GLU A 129 -26.63 11.34 2.25
C GLU A 129 -26.49 9.90 1.71
N SER A 130 -27.29 8.95 2.19
CA SER A 130 -27.24 7.55 1.73
C SER A 130 -28.12 7.33 0.49
N ALA A 131 -27.65 6.54 -0.48
CA ALA A 131 -28.42 6.17 -1.66
C ALA A 131 -29.30 4.92 -1.40
N PRO A 132 -30.62 4.94 -1.65
CA PRO A 132 -31.38 3.70 -1.75
C PRO A 132 -30.96 2.93 -3.02
N GLY A 133 -30.66 1.63 -2.90
CA GLY A 133 -30.36 0.75 -4.04
C GLY A 133 -28.88 0.68 -4.48
N ALA A 134 -27.94 1.00 -3.59
CA ALA A 134 -26.51 1.01 -3.90
C ALA A 134 -25.90 -0.35 -4.27
N GLU A 135 -26.57 -1.46 -3.97
CA GLU A 135 -26.04 -2.83 -4.14
C GLU A 135 -25.88 -3.26 -5.61
N ASP A 136 -26.58 -2.60 -6.55
CA ASP A 136 -26.61 -2.96 -7.97
C ASP A 136 -25.77 -2.03 -8.87
N SER A 137 -25.04 -1.06 -8.30
CA SER A 137 -24.29 -0.05 -9.07
C SER A 137 -22.78 -0.25 -8.99
N LEU A 138 -22.11 -0.22 -10.14
CA LEU A 138 -20.65 -0.21 -10.23
C LEU A 138 -20.03 1.06 -9.63
N ASP A 139 -20.75 2.20 -9.65
CA ASP A 139 -20.23 3.50 -9.20
C ASP A 139 -20.53 3.79 -7.72
N LEU A 140 -21.16 2.86 -7.01
CA LEU A 140 -21.49 2.97 -5.60
C LEU A 140 -20.78 1.87 -4.83
N VAL A 141 -20.09 2.23 -3.74
CA VAL A 141 -19.36 1.27 -2.90
C VAL A 141 -19.96 1.28 -1.50
N THR A 142 -20.48 0.12 -1.09
CA THR A 142 -20.96 -0.07 0.29
C THR A 142 -19.78 -0.08 1.28
N VAL A 143 -20.05 0.15 2.57
CA VAL A 143 -19.01 0.09 3.62
C VAL A 143 -18.30 -1.28 3.65
N LYS A 144 -19.07 -2.36 3.42
CA LYS A 144 -18.53 -3.72 3.40
C LYS A 144 -17.53 -3.91 2.26
N GLU A 145 -17.91 -3.51 1.04
CA GLU A 145 -17.05 -3.60 -0.13
C GLU A 145 -15.81 -2.72 0.01
N PHE A 146 -15.98 -1.50 0.53
CA PHE A 146 -14.86 -0.60 0.83
C PHE A 146 -13.82 -1.27 1.73
N ILE A 147 -14.24 -1.93 2.81
CA ILE A 147 -13.33 -2.63 3.73
C ILE A 147 -12.61 -3.78 3.01
N ILE A 148 -13.31 -4.57 2.19
CA ILE A 148 -12.70 -5.69 1.44
C ILE A 148 -11.65 -5.16 0.45
N ILE A 149 -11.96 -4.07 -0.25
CA ILE A 149 -11.04 -3.42 -1.18
C ILE A 149 -9.81 -2.87 -0.44
N MET A 150 -9.98 -2.23 0.73
CA MET A 150 -8.86 -1.77 1.55
C MET A 150 -7.98 -2.94 2.01
N CYS A 151 -8.56 -4.10 2.35
CA CYS A 151 -7.79 -5.32 2.62
C CYS A 151 -6.98 -5.77 1.40
N CYS A 152 -7.54 -5.70 0.19
CA CYS A 152 -6.81 -6.03 -1.04
C CYS A 152 -5.64 -5.05 -1.27
N ILE A 153 -5.88 -3.74 -1.11
CA ILE A 153 -4.84 -2.70 -1.19
C ILE A 153 -3.74 -2.96 -0.16
N TYR A 154 -4.08 -3.35 1.07
CA TYR A 154 -3.09 -3.68 2.10
C TYR A 154 -2.16 -4.81 1.66
N ILE A 155 -2.69 -5.87 1.04
CA ILE A 155 -1.87 -6.97 0.54
C ILE A 155 -0.94 -6.49 -0.58
N THR A 156 -1.40 -5.61 -1.46
CA THR A 156 -0.55 -4.96 -2.48
C THR A 156 0.52 -4.07 -1.85
N MET A 157 0.20 -3.37 -0.76
CA MET A 157 1.17 -2.58 0.03
C MET A 157 2.25 -3.47 0.66
N ILE A 158 1.88 -4.64 1.19
CA ILE A 158 2.86 -5.62 1.72
C ILE A 158 3.85 -6.02 0.63
N LEU A 159 3.37 -6.41 -0.55
CA LEU A 159 4.26 -6.76 -1.65
C LEU A 159 5.15 -5.58 -2.04
N SER A 160 4.57 -4.39 -2.15
CA SER A 160 5.28 -3.16 -2.50
C SER A 160 6.39 -2.82 -1.50
N SER A 161 6.12 -3.02 -0.21
CA SER A 161 7.07 -2.76 0.88
C SER A 161 8.24 -3.73 0.85
N ILE A 162 7.99 -5.01 0.57
CA ILE A 162 9.02 -6.03 0.39
C ILE A 162 9.94 -5.66 -0.77
N VAL A 163 9.36 -5.36 -1.95
CA VAL A 163 10.14 -4.98 -3.14
C VAL A 163 11.01 -3.75 -2.86
N LEU A 164 10.41 -2.67 -2.33
CA LEU A 164 11.14 -1.43 -2.10
C LEU A 164 12.22 -1.58 -1.03
N TYR A 165 11.90 -2.19 0.11
CA TYR A 165 12.86 -2.38 1.19
C TYR A 165 14.05 -3.22 0.70
N SER A 166 13.79 -4.29 -0.04
CA SER A 166 14.84 -5.12 -0.63
C SER A 166 15.69 -4.39 -1.66
N LEU A 167 15.09 -3.60 -2.55
CA LEU A 167 15.84 -2.75 -3.48
C LEU A 167 16.75 -1.75 -2.73
N GLN A 168 16.25 -1.14 -1.65
CA GLN A 168 17.02 -0.19 -0.84
C GLN A 168 18.15 -0.84 -0.03
N LEU A 169 18.08 -2.14 0.26
CA LEU A 169 19.17 -2.91 0.87
C LEU A 169 20.24 -3.31 -0.15
N VAL A 170 19.82 -3.73 -1.34
CA VAL A 170 20.74 -4.22 -2.39
C VAL A 170 21.45 -3.07 -3.09
N LEU A 171 20.75 -1.96 -3.35
CA LEU A 171 21.28 -0.84 -4.10
C LEU A 171 21.88 0.21 -3.16
N SER A 172 23.11 0.64 -3.46
CA SER A 172 23.79 1.66 -2.65
C SER A 172 23.15 3.04 -2.75
N ASN A 173 22.42 3.33 -3.84
CA ASN A 173 21.73 4.60 -4.04
C ASN A 173 20.22 4.43 -3.77
N LYS A 174 19.76 4.98 -2.63
CA LYS A 174 18.35 4.90 -2.21
C LYS A 174 17.39 5.64 -3.15
N ILE A 175 17.83 6.73 -3.78
CA ILE A 175 17.01 7.49 -4.74
C ILE A 175 16.78 6.64 -5.99
N PHE A 176 17.85 6.05 -6.51
CA PHE A 176 17.76 5.14 -7.64
C PHE A 176 16.90 3.91 -7.32
N ALA A 177 17.04 3.33 -6.12
CA ALA A 177 16.21 2.21 -5.68
C ALA A 177 14.71 2.55 -5.66
N THR A 178 14.35 3.72 -5.12
CA THR A 178 12.95 4.20 -5.11
C THR A 178 12.44 4.50 -6.51
N GLY A 179 13.27 5.08 -7.39
CA GLY A 179 12.91 5.32 -8.80
C GLY A 179 12.66 4.02 -9.56
N LEU A 180 13.54 3.02 -9.38
CA LEU A 180 13.37 1.70 -9.97
C LEU A 180 12.12 0.99 -9.43
N PHE A 181 11.84 1.10 -8.13
CA PHE A 181 10.61 0.59 -7.53
C PHE A 181 9.36 1.20 -8.20
N MET A 182 9.31 2.52 -8.34
CA MET A 182 8.17 3.19 -9.00
C MET A 182 8.02 2.75 -10.46
N PHE A 183 9.14 2.57 -11.17
CA PHE A 183 9.11 2.08 -12.54
C PHE A 183 8.52 0.66 -12.62
N LEU A 184 8.97 -0.25 -11.76
CA LEU A 184 8.55 -1.67 -11.78
C LEU A 184 7.13 -1.90 -11.26
N VAL A 185 6.75 -1.24 -10.17
CA VAL A 185 5.51 -1.53 -9.43
C VAL A 185 4.34 -0.65 -9.87
N TYR A 186 4.60 0.47 -10.55
CA TYR A 186 3.58 1.41 -10.98
C TYR A 186 3.59 1.67 -12.48
N VAL A 187 4.71 2.16 -13.04
CA VAL A 187 4.76 2.58 -14.45
C VAL A 187 4.56 1.41 -15.41
N ILE A 188 5.30 0.31 -15.25
CA ILE A 188 5.16 -0.88 -16.11
C ILE A 188 3.73 -1.45 -16.05
N PRO A 189 3.14 -1.70 -14.86
CA PRO A 189 1.75 -2.13 -14.76
C PRO A 189 0.76 -1.21 -15.48
N LEU A 190 0.93 0.11 -15.38
CA LEU A 190 0.06 1.05 -16.10
C LEU A 190 0.20 0.94 -17.61
N VAL A 191 1.42 0.80 -18.13
CA VAL A 191 1.66 0.58 -19.57
C VAL A 191 0.98 -0.71 -20.02
N ILE A 192 1.15 -1.79 -19.27
CA ILE A 192 0.51 -3.09 -19.56
C ILE A 192 -1.02 -2.99 -19.51
N ALA A 193 -1.57 -2.22 -18.56
CA ALA A 193 -3.00 -1.99 -18.45
C ALA A 193 -3.61 -1.30 -19.68
N GLN A 194 -2.83 -0.50 -20.41
CA GLN A 194 -3.27 0.11 -21.67
C GLN A 194 -3.09 -0.86 -22.86
N ILE A 195 -1.98 -1.58 -22.91
CA ILE A 195 -1.66 -2.48 -24.04
C ILE A 195 -2.60 -3.69 -24.07
N ARG A 196 -3.16 -4.12 -22.93
CA ARG A 196 -4.07 -5.28 -22.84
C ARG A 196 -5.25 -5.22 -23.82
N TYR A 197 -5.75 -4.03 -24.14
CA TYR A 197 -6.86 -3.87 -25.07
C TYR A 197 -6.51 -4.20 -26.52
N PHE A 198 -5.22 -4.33 -26.84
CA PHE A 198 -4.71 -4.58 -28.18
C PHE A 198 -4.07 -5.97 -28.33
N SER A 199 -3.96 -6.77 -27.26
CA SER A 199 -3.29 -8.07 -27.30
C SER A 199 -3.76 -9.01 -26.18
N ASP A 200 -4.24 -10.19 -26.56
CA ASP A 200 -4.66 -11.26 -25.62
C ASP A 200 -3.51 -11.73 -24.72
N ILE A 201 -2.27 -11.69 -25.23
CA ILE A 201 -1.07 -11.99 -24.44
C ILE A 201 -0.88 -10.92 -23.37
N ALA A 202 -1.01 -9.64 -23.74
CA ALA A 202 -0.89 -8.55 -22.78
C ALA A 202 -2.02 -8.57 -21.74
N ASP A 203 -3.23 -9.01 -22.11
CA ASP A 203 -4.32 -9.22 -21.15
C ASP A 203 -4.00 -10.36 -20.16
N SER A 204 -3.53 -11.49 -20.66
CA SER A 204 -3.09 -12.61 -19.82
C SER A 204 -1.97 -12.19 -18.86
N VAL A 205 -1.02 -11.38 -19.32
CA VAL A 205 0.04 -10.81 -18.48
C VAL A 205 -0.53 -9.82 -17.45
N ALA A 206 -1.48 -8.97 -17.83
CA ALA A 206 -2.12 -8.04 -16.91
C ALA A 206 -2.77 -8.79 -15.74
N GLN A 207 -3.42 -9.93 -16.02
CA GLN A 207 -4.08 -10.75 -15.01
C GLN A 207 -3.12 -11.38 -13.99
N ILE A 208 -1.81 -11.42 -14.20
CA ILE A 208 -0.87 -11.94 -13.19
C ILE A 208 -0.11 -10.83 -12.44
N ILE A 209 -0.38 -9.56 -12.76
CA ILE A 209 0.26 -8.40 -12.12
C ILE A 209 -0.52 -8.01 -10.85
N PRO A 210 0.11 -8.06 -9.65
CA PRO A 210 -0.56 -7.75 -8.38
C PRO A 210 -1.22 -6.37 -8.33
N PHE A 211 -0.56 -5.35 -8.91
CA PHE A 211 -1.11 -3.99 -8.99
C PHE A 211 -2.46 -3.93 -9.72
N LEU A 212 -2.59 -4.67 -10.83
CA LEU A 212 -3.78 -4.67 -11.66
C LEU A 212 -4.89 -5.57 -11.11
N GLN A 213 -4.52 -6.58 -10.31
CA GLN A 213 -5.48 -7.50 -9.70
C GLN A 213 -6.52 -6.82 -8.80
N VAL A 214 -6.16 -5.74 -8.11
CA VAL A 214 -7.12 -4.99 -7.29
C VAL A 214 -8.17 -4.29 -8.17
N ALA A 215 -7.78 -3.77 -9.35
CA ALA A 215 -8.73 -3.20 -10.32
C ALA A 215 -9.65 -4.28 -10.91
N PHE A 216 -9.09 -5.43 -11.30
CA PHE A 216 -9.87 -6.54 -11.83
C PHE A 216 -10.86 -7.08 -10.80
N PHE A 217 -10.46 -7.18 -9.54
CA PHE A 217 -11.35 -7.58 -8.46
C PHE A 217 -12.52 -6.62 -8.31
N TYR A 218 -12.24 -5.31 -8.27
CA TYR A 218 -13.27 -4.30 -8.15
C TYR A 218 -14.28 -4.32 -9.31
N LYS A 219 -13.81 -4.55 -10.54
CA LYS A 219 -14.68 -4.67 -11.73
C LYS A 219 -15.47 -5.99 -11.81
N GLY A 220 -15.24 -6.93 -10.89
CA GLY A 220 -15.84 -8.27 -10.94
C GLY A 220 -15.17 -9.22 -11.94
N ASP A 221 -14.08 -8.81 -12.58
CA ASP A 221 -13.33 -9.61 -13.55
C ASP A 221 -12.49 -10.72 -12.87
N SER A 222 -12.19 -10.57 -11.57
CA SER A 222 -11.35 -11.50 -10.80
C SER A 222 -11.94 -11.78 -9.42
N PRO A 223 -12.11 -13.05 -8.99
CA PRO A 223 -12.60 -13.36 -7.66
C PRO A 223 -11.52 -13.06 -6.59
N LEU A 224 -11.96 -12.78 -5.35
CA LEU A 224 -11.05 -12.51 -4.22
C LEU A 224 -9.99 -13.61 -4.03
N SER A 225 -10.35 -14.87 -4.26
CA SER A 225 -9.42 -16.01 -4.17
C SER A 225 -8.23 -15.87 -5.12
N MET A 226 -8.45 -15.34 -6.33
CA MET A 226 -7.40 -15.14 -7.32
C MET A 226 -6.46 -14.00 -6.92
N VAL A 227 -7.01 -12.91 -6.38
CA VAL A 227 -6.23 -11.80 -5.81
C VAL A 227 -5.28 -12.32 -4.73
N LEU A 228 -5.81 -13.09 -3.78
CA LEU A 228 -5.03 -13.66 -2.67
C LEU A 228 -3.96 -14.62 -3.17
N LEU A 229 -4.28 -15.48 -4.14
CA LEU A 229 -3.35 -16.44 -4.72
C LEU A 229 -2.17 -15.74 -5.41
N ILE A 230 -2.46 -14.80 -6.31
CA ILE A 230 -1.43 -14.07 -7.07
C ILE A 230 -0.53 -13.29 -6.12
N HIS A 231 -1.11 -12.53 -5.19
CA HIS A 231 -0.32 -11.79 -4.22
C HIS A 231 0.52 -12.72 -3.33
N GLY A 232 -0.04 -13.84 -2.87
CA GLY A 232 0.68 -14.82 -2.06
C GLY A 232 1.90 -15.40 -2.78
N ILE A 233 1.75 -15.77 -4.06
CA ILE A 233 2.86 -16.25 -4.90
C ILE A 233 3.94 -15.17 -5.02
N TRP A 234 3.54 -13.94 -5.38
CA TRP A 234 4.50 -12.84 -5.56
C TRP A 234 5.23 -12.48 -4.26
N ILE A 235 4.52 -12.44 -3.12
CA ILE A 235 5.13 -12.19 -1.81
C ILE A 235 6.16 -13.28 -1.48
N ALA A 236 5.79 -14.55 -1.63
CA ALA A 236 6.69 -15.68 -1.33
C ALA A 236 7.95 -15.64 -2.22
N VAL A 237 7.75 -15.49 -3.54
CA VAL A 237 8.85 -15.44 -4.52
C VAL A 237 9.77 -14.25 -4.25
N THR A 238 9.20 -13.07 -3.98
CA THR A 238 9.99 -11.86 -3.73
C THR A 238 10.81 -12.00 -2.45
N ILE A 239 10.23 -12.48 -1.35
CA ILE A 239 10.95 -12.72 -0.10
C ILE A 239 12.09 -13.72 -0.32
N MET A 240 11.84 -14.83 -1.01
CA MET A 240 12.86 -15.85 -1.26
C MET A 240 14.05 -15.28 -2.06
N ILE A 241 13.78 -14.59 -3.17
CA ILE A 241 14.82 -14.01 -4.03
C ILE A 241 15.59 -12.94 -3.25
N CYS A 242 14.89 -11.97 -2.66
CA CYS A 242 15.53 -10.84 -2.02
C CYS A 242 16.32 -11.23 -0.78
N ASN A 243 15.81 -12.14 0.05
CA ASN A 243 16.54 -12.63 1.21
C ASN A 243 17.80 -13.42 0.80
N THR A 244 17.72 -14.19 -0.29
CA THR A 244 18.89 -14.91 -0.83
C THR A 244 19.96 -13.93 -1.30
N ILE A 245 19.57 -12.88 -2.04
CA ILE A 245 20.50 -11.86 -2.51
C ILE A 245 21.12 -11.10 -1.33
N TYR A 246 20.31 -10.64 -0.38
CA TYR A 246 20.78 -9.87 0.78
C TYR A 246 21.80 -10.65 1.65
N ASN A 247 21.61 -11.96 1.80
CA ASN A 247 22.56 -12.81 2.51
C ASN A 247 23.86 -13.05 1.75
N LYS A 248 23.83 -13.03 0.40
CA LYS A 248 25.01 -13.18 -0.45
C LYS A 248 25.85 -11.91 -0.62
N ILE A 249 25.27 -10.73 -0.38
CA ILE A 249 26.02 -9.47 -0.39
C ILE A 249 26.94 -9.47 0.83
N GLU A 250 28.23 -9.72 0.62
CA GLU A 250 29.26 -9.57 1.66
C GLU A 250 29.32 -8.12 2.15
N ALA A 251 29.54 -7.97 3.45
CA ALA A 251 29.48 -6.69 4.16
C ALA A 251 30.74 -5.85 3.96
#